data_AF-A0A4Q9MNC9-F1
#
_entry.id   AF-A0A4Q9MNC9-F1
#
_cell.length_a   1.000
_cell.length_b   1.000
_cell.length_c   1.000
_cell.angle_alpha   90.00
_cell.angle_beta   90.00
_cell.angle_gamma   90.00
#
_symmetry.space_group_name_H-M   'P 1'
#
loop_
_entity.id
_entity.type
_entity.pdbx_description
1 polymer ?
#
loop_
_entity_poly.entity_id
_entity_poly.type
_entity_poly.pdbx_seq_one_letter_code
_entity_poly.pdbx_strand_id
1 'polypeptide(L)'
;CDYCGHHQTNKRAPDMVRHIMSHFRAQMQAQWVCCGVPKHEAQEYGVDPTRNPWVFKGQVLVGGCHEGFSRMDALKRHWNNPNVQCNGSVQWSRPGDE
;
A
#
# COMPACT_ATOMS: atom_id res chain seq x y z
N CYS A 1 14.43 -19.79 -11.22
CA CYS A 1 14.45 -19.21 -9.87
C CYS A 1 15.06 -20.23 -8.93
N ASP A 2 16.12 -19.85 -8.24
CA ASP A 2 16.89 -20.73 -7.35
C ASP A 2 16.13 -21.15 -6.07
N TYR A 3 14.99 -20.49 -5.77
CA TYR A 3 14.23 -20.72 -4.55
C TYR A 3 12.99 -21.62 -4.72
N CYS A 4 12.46 -21.78 -5.95
CA CYS A 4 11.23 -22.57 -6.17
C CYS A 4 11.09 -23.25 -7.54
N GLY A 5 12.17 -23.30 -8.34
CA GLY A 5 12.12 -23.94 -9.65
C GLY A 5 11.29 -23.20 -10.72
N HIS A 6 10.71 -22.04 -10.40
CA HIS A 6 9.99 -21.22 -11.38
C HIS A 6 10.91 -20.82 -12.54
N HIS A 7 10.47 -21.13 -13.76
CA HIS A 7 11.14 -20.74 -15.00
C HIS A 7 10.29 -19.70 -15.72
N GLN A 8 10.81 -18.47 -15.79
CA GLN A 8 10.13 -17.38 -16.50
C GLN A 8 10.25 -17.61 -18.00
N THR A 9 9.11 -17.67 -18.69
CA THR A 9 9.05 -17.87 -20.16
C THR A 9 9.36 -16.59 -20.93
N ASN A 10 9.02 -15.44 -20.34
CA ASN A 10 9.39 -14.12 -20.83
C ASN A 10 10.84 -13.81 -20.43
N LYS A 11 11.70 -13.35 -21.34
CA LYS A 11 13.12 -13.02 -21.04
C LYS A 11 13.31 -11.67 -20.34
N ARG A 12 12.26 -11.10 -19.74
CA ARG A 12 12.33 -9.83 -19.02
C ARG A 12 12.85 -10.02 -17.61
N ALA A 13 14.13 -9.69 -17.42
CA ALA A 13 14.78 -9.58 -16.12
C ALA A 13 13.93 -8.95 -14.99
N PRO A 14 13.19 -7.84 -15.19
CA PRO A 14 12.40 -7.23 -14.12
C PRO A 14 11.30 -8.15 -13.54
N ASP A 15 10.74 -9.09 -14.32
CA ASP A 15 9.75 -10.00 -13.74
C ASP A 15 10.40 -11.15 -12.96
N MET A 16 11.57 -11.65 -13.37
CA MET A 16 12.34 -12.60 -12.55
C MET A 16 12.75 -11.98 -11.23
N VAL A 17 13.24 -10.73 -11.25
CA VAL A 17 13.59 -10.00 -10.03
C VAL A 17 12.38 -9.89 -9.11
N ARG A 18 11.22 -9.48 -9.64
CA ARG A 18 9.97 -9.41 -8.87
C ARG A 18 9.54 -10.75 -8.31
N HIS A 19 9.74 -11.82 -9.08
CA HIS A 19 9.45 -13.18 -8.64
C HIS A 19 10.37 -13.58 -7.47
N ILE A 20 11.68 -13.38 -7.58
CA ILE A 20 12.64 -13.66 -6.50
C ILE A 20 12.29 -12.88 -5.24
N MET A 21 12.00 -11.59 -5.36
CA MET A 21 11.56 -10.73 -4.25
C MET A 21 10.29 -11.25 -3.57
N SER A 22 9.45 -12.04 -4.27
CA SER A 22 8.25 -12.63 -3.69
C SER A 22 8.55 -13.64 -2.57
N HIS A 23 9.71 -14.31 -2.61
CA HIS A 23 10.11 -15.25 -1.55
C HIS A 23 10.42 -14.55 -0.23
N PHE A 24 10.91 -13.31 -0.32
CA PHE A 24 11.31 -12.52 0.84
C PHE A 24 10.20 -11.63 1.38
N ARG A 25 8.97 -11.70 0.85
CA ARG A 25 7.85 -10.83 1.27
C ARG A 25 7.59 -10.82 2.77
N ALA A 26 7.77 -11.97 3.44
CA ALA A 26 7.57 -12.05 4.89
C ALA A 26 8.67 -11.32 5.69
N GLN A 27 9.84 -11.12 5.10
CA GLN A 27 11.00 -10.44 5.69
C GLN A 27 11.10 -8.98 5.22
N MET A 28 10.44 -8.63 4.12
CA MET A 28 10.39 -7.26 3.61
C MET A 28 9.35 -6.46 4.38
N GLN A 29 9.77 -5.34 4.99
CA GLN A 29 8.86 -4.39 5.60
C GLN A 29 7.87 -3.86 4.56
N ALA A 30 6.62 -3.62 4.97
CA ALA A 30 5.62 -3.01 4.11
C ALA A 30 6.11 -1.65 3.62
N GLN A 31 6.39 -1.55 2.32
CA GLN A 31 6.92 -0.32 1.72
C GLN A 31 5.88 0.80 1.70
N TRP A 32 4.59 0.44 1.70
CA TRP A 32 3.47 1.36 1.57
C TRP A 32 2.36 0.97 2.52
N VAL A 33 1.76 1.93 3.23
CA VAL A 33 0.63 1.67 4.14
C VAL A 33 -0.58 2.48 3.70
N CYS A 34 -1.78 1.88 3.76
CA CYS A 34 -3.02 2.61 3.54
C CYS A 34 -3.37 3.44 4.79
N CYS A 35 -2.84 4.66 4.84
CA CYS A 35 -3.01 5.57 5.97
C CYS A 35 -4.35 6.33 5.95
N GLY A 36 -5.01 6.42 4.80
CA GLY A 36 -6.23 7.23 4.64
C GLY A 36 -5.96 8.61 4.04
N VAL A 37 -6.84 9.55 4.36
CA VAL A 37 -6.70 10.99 4.07
C VAL A 37 -6.70 11.80 5.37
N PRO A 38 -6.17 13.02 5.40
CA PRO A 38 -6.23 13.87 6.59
C PRO A 38 -7.64 14.14 7.03
N LYS A 39 -7.86 14.15 8.34
CA LYS A 39 -9.17 14.39 8.95
C LYS A 39 -9.82 15.69 8.48
N HIS A 40 -9.02 16.72 8.20
CA HIS A 40 -9.52 18.00 7.71
C HIS A 40 -9.98 17.94 6.24
N GLU A 41 -9.43 17.04 5.43
CA GLU A 41 -9.83 16.82 4.02
C GLU A 41 -10.90 15.71 3.89
N ALA A 42 -11.17 14.95 4.96
CA ALA A 42 -12.00 13.74 4.92
C ALA A 42 -13.36 13.93 4.20
N GLN A 43 -14.00 15.07 4.44
CA GLN A 43 -15.30 15.39 3.86
C GLN A 43 -15.23 15.60 2.33
N GLU A 44 -14.14 16.17 1.82
CA GLU A 44 -13.91 16.36 0.38
C GLU A 44 -13.74 15.03 -0.36
N TYR A 45 -13.18 14.03 0.33
CA TYR A 45 -12.99 12.68 -0.20
C TYR A 45 -14.17 11.74 0.11
N GLY A 46 -15.26 12.24 0.70
CA GLY A 46 -16.43 11.43 1.07
C GLY A 46 -16.13 10.39 2.17
N VAL A 47 -15.12 10.66 3.00
CA VAL A 47 -14.68 9.79 4.09
C VAL A 47 -15.26 10.26 5.40
N ASP A 48 -15.78 9.34 6.20
CA ASP A 48 -16.21 9.64 7.56
C ASP A 48 -14.99 10.04 8.43
N PRO A 49 -15.00 11.23 9.08
CA PRO A 49 -13.86 11.76 9.84
C PRO A 49 -13.61 11.05 11.18
N THR A 50 -14.41 10.04 11.51
CA THR A 50 -14.25 9.21 12.72
C THR A 50 -13.84 7.78 12.39
N ARG A 51 -13.85 7.39 11.11
CA ARG A 51 -13.52 6.05 10.65
C ARG A 51 -12.01 5.81 10.69
N ASN A 52 -11.59 4.79 11.44
CA ASN A 52 -10.19 4.35 11.55
C ASN A 52 -9.20 5.51 11.73
N PRO A 53 -9.31 6.31 12.81
CA PRO A 53 -8.42 7.42 13.04
C PRO A 53 -7.01 6.89 13.36
N TRP A 54 -6.00 7.46 12.71
CA TRP A 54 -4.60 7.10 12.92
C TRP A 54 -3.70 8.32 12.84
N VAL A 55 -2.77 8.43 13.79
CA VAL A 55 -1.80 9.53 13.82
C VAL A 55 -0.57 9.15 13.01
N PHE A 56 -0.29 9.89 11.95
CA PHE A 56 0.88 9.72 11.12
C PHE A 56 1.49 11.08 10.77
N LYS A 57 2.81 11.24 10.96
CA LYS A 57 3.53 12.53 10.78
C LYS A 57 2.88 13.71 11.51
N GLY A 58 2.32 13.47 12.70
CA GLY A 58 1.63 14.49 13.50
C GLY A 58 0.25 14.91 12.95
N GLN A 59 -0.24 14.26 11.90
CA GLN A 59 -1.58 14.47 11.34
C GLN A 59 -2.50 13.31 11.70
N VAL A 60 -3.76 13.61 11.99
CA VAL A 60 -4.80 12.58 12.14
C VAL A 60 -5.32 12.25 10.76
N LEU A 61 -5.06 11.03 10.31
CA LEU A 61 -5.58 10.45 9.08
C LEU A 61 -6.78 9.55 9.39
N VAL A 62 -7.70 9.43 8.45
CA VAL A 62 -8.97 8.70 8.59
C VAL A 62 -9.31 7.96 7.30
N GLY A 63 -10.12 6.90 7.43
CA GLY A 63 -10.63 6.11 6.31
C GLY A 63 -9.66 5.10 5.70
N GLY A 64 -8.46 4.94 6.27
CA GLY A 64 -7.50 3.90 5.87
C GLY A 64 -7.72 2.57 6.61
N CYS A 65 -7.34 1.44 6.00
CA CYS A 65 -7.36 0.13 6.67
C CYS A 65 -6.06 -0.21 7.42
N HIS A 66 -5.01 0.60 7.28
CA HIS A 66 -3.67 0.38 7.86
C HIS A 66 -2.95 -0.88 7.37
N GLU A 67 -3.46 -1.53 6.31
CA GLU A 67 -2.77 -2.65 5.69
C GLU A 67 -1.49 -2.19 4.98
N GLY A 68 -0.47 -3.05 5.08
CA GLY A 68 0.81 -2.88 4.41
C GLY A 68 0.80 -3.51 3.02
N PHE A 69 1.34 -2.77 2.05
CA PHE A 69 1.47 -3.16 0.66
C PHE A 69 2.96 -3.12 0.28
N SER A 70 3.42 -4.18 -0.37
CA SER A 70 4.81 -4.24 -0.85
C SER A 70 5.07 -3.29 -2.04
N ARG A 71 4.03 -2.76 -2.68
CA ARG A 71 4.13 -1.93 -3.91
C ARG A 71 3.06 -0.84 -3.94
N MET A 72 3.43 0.35 -4.42
CA MET A 72 2.53 1.48 -4.65
C MET A 72 1.36 1.14 -5.58
N ASP A 73 1.59 0.36 -6.65
CA ASP A 73 0.54 -0.09 -7.58
C ASP A 73 -0.54 -0.92 -6.87
N ALA A 74 -0.15 -1.76 -5.90
CA ALA A 74 -1.13 -2.53 -5.11
C ALA A 74 -1.98 -1.61 -4.22
N LEU A 75 -1.35 -0.62 -3.59
CA LEU A 75 -2.06 0.39 -2.80
C LEU A 75 -3.01 1.25 -3.65
N LYS A 76 -2.58 1.66 -4.85
CA LYS A 76 -3.45 2.40 -5.79
C LYS A 76 -4.65 1.56 -6.23
N ARG A 77 -4.46 0.27 -6.51
CA ARG A 77 -5.57 -0.64 -6.83
C ARG A 77 -6.52 -0.84 -5.66
N HIS A 78 -6.00 -0.84 -4.43
CA HIS A 78 -6.80 -0.90 -3.22
C HIS A 78 -7.76 0.30 -3.12
N TRP A 79 -7.29 1.53 -3.36
CA TRP A 79 -8.15 2.73 -3.39
C TRP A 79 -9.16 2.76 -4.55
N ASN A 80 -8.81 2.17 -5.70
CA ASN A 80 -9.69 2.14 -6.86
C ASN A 80 -10.69 0.96 -6.85
N ASN A 81 -10.65 0.09 -5.84
CA ASN A 81 -11.57 -1.04 -5.77
C ASN A 81 -12.90 -0.59 -5.14
N PRO A 82 -14.03 -0.63 -5.87
CA PRO A 82 -15.32 -0.20 -5.34
C PRO A 82 -15.83 -1.06 -4.17
N ASN A 83 -15.29 -2.27 -3.98
CA ASN A 83 -15.61 -3.13 -2.83
C ASN A 83 -14.83 -2.75 -1.57
N VAL A 84 -13.88 -1.82 -1.69
CA VAL A 84 -13.03 -1.36 -0.60
C VAL A 84 -13.42 0.07 -0.29
N GLN A 85 -13.87 0.32 0.95
CA GLN A 85 -14.27 1.66 1.39
C GLN A 85 -13.06 2.57 1.71
N CYS A 86 -11.84 2.16 1.35
CA CYS A 86 -10.63 2.89 1.73
C CYS A 86 -10.32 3.97 0.71
N ASN A 87 -10.15 5.19 1.19
CA ASN A 87 -9.73 6.31 0.38
C ASN A 87 -8.37 6.75 0.90
N GLY A 88 -7.47 7.10 0.00
CA GLY A 88 -6.15 7.57 0.38
C GLY A 88 -5.47 8.32 -0.74
N SER A 89 -4.37 8.97 -0.38
CA SER A 89 -3.51 9.70 -1.31
C SER A 89 -2.08 9.22 -1.20
N VAL A 90 -1.37 9.22 -2.33
CA VAL A 90 0.07 8.88 -2.39
C VAL A 90 0.91 9.78 -1.49
N GLN A 91 0.49 11.03 -1.29
CA GLN A 91 1.18 11.98 -0.42
C GLN A 91 1.14 11.58 1.06
N TRP A 92 0.05 10.91 1.47
CA TRP A 92 -0.20 10.54 2.86
C TRP A 92 0.05 9.06 3.14
N SER A 93 0.32 8.26 2.11
CA SER A 93 0.84 6.91 2.30
C SER A 93 2.28 6.98 2.77
N ARG A 94 2.66 6.08 3.69
CA ARG A 94 4.04 5.99 4.17
C ARG A 94 4.91 5.35 3.07
N PRO A 95 5.85 6.03 2.39
CA PRO A 95 7.08 5.36 1.99
C PRO A 95 7.79 5.01 3.30
N GLY A 96 8.24 3.76 3.47
CA GLY A 96 9.09 3.42 4.62
C GLY A 96 10.26 4.41 4.68
N ASP A 97 10.27 5.29 5.69
CA ASP A 97 11.47 6.01 6.13
C ASP A 97 12.51 4.95 6.54
N GLU A 98 13.64 4.99 5.83
CA GLU A 98 14.99 4.46 6.10
C GLU A 98 15.15 3.15 6.87
#